data_AF-A0A956WWE0-F1
#
_entry.id   AF-A0A956WWE0-F1
#
_cell.length_a   1.000
_cell.length_b   1.000
_cell.length_c   1.000
_cell.angle_alpha   90.00
_cell.angle_beta   90.00
_cell.angle_gamma   90.00
#
_symmetry.space_group_name_H-M   'P 1'
#
loop_
_entity.id
_entity.type
_entity.pdbx_description
1 polymer ?
#
loop_
_entity_poly.entity_id
_entity_poly.type
_entity_poly.pdbx_seq_one_letter_code
_entity_poly.pdbx_strand_id
1 'polypeptide(L)'
;MDEQTNLRRLAPLFMIVAIALLIPVIVSAQEQPPNIPHPVEGRDACLVCHAEGIAGAPQVPANHEGRTNDMCRACHQIAATDQGTPVISESPTVETIQPPAAEATTLATPETGETPETEASPLPIPHPLEGHENCIEC
;
A
#
# COMPACT_ATOMS: atom_id res chain seq x y z
N MET A 1 -9.53 37.22 -54.01
CA MET A 1 -8.93 35.95 -53.57
C MET A 1 -7.95 36.25 -52.44
N ASP A 2 -8.32 36.05 -51.18
CA ASP A 2 -8.36 34.77 -50.44
C ASP A 2 -7.16 34.60 -49.47
N GLU A 3 -6.65 35.68 -48.86
CA GLU A 3 -5.63 35.54 -47.81
C GLU A 3 -6.22 34.98 -46.51
N GLN A 4 -7.43 35.43 -46.15
CA GLN A 4 -8.15 34.95 -44.97
C GLN A 4 -8.61 33.48 -45.11
N THR A 5 -8.89 33.03 -46.33
CA THR A 5 -9.28 31.65 -46.67
C THR A 5 -8.08 30.70 -46.59
N ASN A 6 -6.89 31.15 -46.99
CA ASN A 6 -5.66 30.37 -46.86
C ASN A 6 -5.21 30.23 -45.40
N LEU A 7 -5.32 31.29 -44.59
CA LEU A 7 -4.99 31.21 -43.16
C LEU A 7 -5.90 30.24 -42.40
N ARG A 8 -7.20 30.23 -42.73
CA ARG A 8 -8.17 29.26 -42.18
C ARG A 8 -7.92 27.81 -42.60
N ARG A 9 -7.33 27.57 -43.78
CA ARG A 9 -6.99 26.21 -44.25
C ARG A 9 -5.64 25.70 -43.73
N LEU A 10 -4.69 26.60 -43.47
CA LEU A 10 -3.36 26.25 -42.95
C LEU A 10 -3.31 26.12 -41.42
N ALA A 11 -4.16 26.85 -40.69
CA ALA A 11 -4.26 26.82 -39.24
C ALA A 11 -4.36 25.41 -38.61
N PRO A 12 -5.24 24.48 -39.08
CA PRO A 12 -5.32 23.15 -38.48
C PRO A 12 -4.05 22.32 -38.70
N LEU A 13 -3.37 22.50 -39.84
CA LEU A 13 -2.15 21.77 -40.18
C LEU A 13 -0.98 22.25 -39.30
N PHE A 14 -0.90 23.56 -39.04
CA PHE A 14 0.07 24.13 -38.12
C PHE A 14 -0.17 23.69 -36.66
N MET A 15 -1.44 23.61 -36.23
CA MET A 15 -1.82 23.10 -34.92
C MET A 15 -1.44 21.63 -34.74
N ILE A 16 -1.70 20.78 -35.74
CA ILE A 16 -1.35 19.36 -35.72
C ILE A 16 0.16 19.17 -35.65
N VAL A 17 0.94 19.93 -36.43
CA VAL A 17 2.41 19.87 -36.39
C VAL A 17 2.96 20.35 -35.05
N ALA A 18 2.40 21.42 -34.48
CA ALA A 18 2.78 21.92 -33.16
C ALA A 18 2.48 20.90 -32.05
N ILE A 19 1.30 20.26 -32.09
CA ILE A 19 0.93 19.20 -31.14
C ILE A 19 1.83 17.97 -31.33
N ALA A 20 2.09 17.52 -32.57
CA ALA A 20 2.98 16.40 -32.85
C ALA A 20 4.41 16.61 -32.35
N LEU A 21 4.90 17.85 -32.39
CA LEU A 21 6.20 18.23 -31.82
C LEU A 21 6.20 18.29 -30.28
N LEU A 22 5.05 18.53 -29.65
CA LEU A 22 4.91 18.61 -28.18
C LEU A 22 4.59 17.26 -27.51
N ILE A 23 3.90 16.35 -28.20
CA ILE A 23 3.52 15.01 -27.68
C ILE A 23 4.69 14.21 -27.08
N PRO A 24 5.88 14.09 -27.71
CA PRO A 24 6.96 13.27 -27.16
C PRO A 24 7.51 13.80 -25.83
N VAL A 25 7.34 15.09 -25.52
CA VAL A 25 7.72 15.69 -24.22
C VAL A 25 6.79 15.25 -23.09
N ILE A 26 5.53 14.91 -23.40
CA ILE A 26 4.51 14.57 -22.40
C ILE A 26 4.53 13.07 -22.04
N VAL A 27 5.03 12.21 -22.94
CA VAL A 27 4.93 10.74 -22.81
C VAL A 27 6.05 10.13 -21.94
N SER A 28 7.14 10.84 -21.67
CA SER A 28 8.34 10.28 -21.02
C SER A 28 8.25 9.97 -19.52
N ALA A 29 7.09 10.08 -18.87
CA ALA A 29 7.01 10.01 -17.40
C ALA A 29 6.12 8.87 -16.83
N GLN A 30 5.76 7.87 -17.63
CA GLN A 30 4.95 6.74 -17.14
C GLN A 30 5.85 5.59 -16.65
N GLU A 31 6.57 5.82 -15.53
CA GLU A 31 7.28 4.75 -14.84
C GLU A 31 6.25 3.85 -14.16
N GLN A 32 6.12 2.60 -14.62
CA GLN A 32 5.24 1.64 -13.98
C GLN A 32 5.72 1.35 -12.55
N PRO A 33 4.81 1.21 -11.58
CA PRO A 33 5.18 0.89 -10.21
C PRO A 33 5.92 -0.47 -10.16
N PRO A 34 7.02 -0.58 -9.42
CA PRO A 34 7.72 -1.85 -9.27
C PRO A 34 6.85 -2.88 -8.53
N ASN A 35 7.04 -4.15 -8.88
CA ASN A 35 6.41 -5.24 -8.15
C ASN A 35 7.07 -5.46 -6.77
N ILE A 36 6.29 -5.97 -5.83
CA ILE A 36 6.70 -6.35 -4.49
C ILE A 36 7.39 -7.73 -4.57
N PRO A 37 8.69 -7.85 -4.23
CA PRO A 37 9.46 -9.09 -4.40
C PRO A 37 9.33 -10.06 -3.21
N HIS A 38 8.47 -9.77 -2.25
CA HIS A 38 8.31 -10.54 -1.01
C HIS A 38 6.81 -10.76 -0.70
N PRO A 39 6.48 -11.77 0.13
CA PRO A 39 5.11 -11.97 0.60
C PRO A 39 4.63 -10.78 1.44
N VAL A 40 3.32 -10.56 1.48
CA VAL A 40 2.68 -9.45 2.20
C VAL A 40 1.68 -9.93 3.26
N GLU A 41 1.42 -11.23 3.33
CA GLU A 41 0.51 -11.85 4.29
C GLU A 41 0.95 -11.53 5.72
N GLY A 42 0.10 -10.83 6.48
CA GLY A 42 0.40 -10.36 7.82
C GLY A 42 1.36 -9.17 7.89
N ARG A 43 1.66 -8.52 6.76
CA ARG A 43 2.61 -7.40 6.62
C ARG A 43 1.99 -6.20 5.88
N ASP A 44 0.71 -5.92 6.14
CA ASP A 44 -0.04 -4.85 5.47
C ASP A 44 0.42 -3.43 5.87
N ALA A 45 1.22 -3.30 6.93
CA ALA A 45 1.81 -2.03 7.36
C ALA A 45 3.11 -1.71 6.57
N CYS A 46 2.99 -1.50 5.26
CA CYS A 46 4.09 -1.22 4.33
C CYS A 46 5.07 -0.13 4.80
N LEU A 47 4.54 0.95 5.38
CA LEU A 47 5.31 2.12 5.83
C LEU A 47 6.22 1.83 7.03
N VAL A 48 6.03 0.73 7.76
CA VAL A 48 6.93 0.34 8.86
C VAL A 48 8.37 0.18 8.36
N CYS A 49 8.54 -0.39 7.17
CA CYS A 49 9.87 -0.56 6.57
C CYS A 49 10.18 0.49 5.50
N HIS A 50 9.18 0.83 4.67
CA HIS A 50 9.43 1.65 3.49
C HIS A 50 9.41 3.17 3.75
N ALA A 51 8.86 3.67 4.86
CA ALA A 51 8.79 5.13 5.09
C ALA A 51 10.18 5.80 5.07
N GLU A 52 11.14 5.18 5.74
CA GLU A 52 12.53 5.65 5.81
C GLU A 52 13.51 4.68 5.11
N GLY A 53 13.03 3.55 4.59
CA GLY A 53 13.84 2.55 3.90
C GLY A 53 14.76 1.77 4.84
N ILE A 54 14.18 1.16 5.87
CA ILE A 54 14.92 0.37 6.87
C ILE A 54 14.97 -1.11 6.50
N ALA A 55 15.87 -1.88 7.13
CA ALA A 55 16.01 -3.33 6.91
C ALA A 55 16.18 -3.73 5.43
N GLY A 56 16.81 -2.87 4.63
CA GLY A 56 17.04 -3.09 3.19
C GLY A 56 15.83 -2.79 2.30
N ALA A 57 14.71 -2.31 2.86
CA ALA A 57 13.59 -1.83 2.07
C ALA A 57 13.96 -0.48 1.39
N PRO A 58 13.55 -0.24 0.13
CA PRO A 58 13.69 1.07 -0.48
C PRO A 58 12.78 2.09 0.21
N GLN A 59 13.26 3.32 0.34
CA GLN A 59 12.46 4.44 0.84
C GLN A 59 11.33 4.80 -0.14
N VAL A 60 10.16 5.13 0.39
CA VAL A 60 9.03 5.69 -0.38
C VAL A 60 9.48 7.02 -1.05
N PRO A 61 9.28 7.19 -2.37
CA PRO A 61 9.67 8.42 -3.05
C PRO A 61 8.82 9.62 -2.60
N ALA A 62 9.38 10.84 -2.72
CA ALA A 62 8.69 12.07 -2.29
C ALA A 62 7.33 12.30 -2.96
N ASN A 63 7.11 11.83 -4.19
CA ASN A 63 5.83 11.97 -4.90
C ASN A 63 4.71 11.04 -4.36
N HIS A 64 4.98 10.29 -3.30
CA HIS A 64 4.00 9.48 -2.56
C HIS A 64 3.61 10.12 -1.22
N GLU A 65 3.91 11.41 -1.02
CA GLU A 65 3.48 12.16 0.15
C GLU A 65 1.97 12.01 0.41
N GLY A 66 1.61 11.76 1.67
CA GLY A 66 0.23 11.60 2.11
C GLY A 66 -0.43 10.25 1.76
N ARG A 67 0.28 9.32 1.12
CA ARG A 67 -0.26 7.97 0.88
C ARG A 67 -0.20 7.12 2.14
N THR A 68 -1.29 6.40 2.40
CA THR A 68 -1.44 5.47 3.52
C THR A 68 -1.21 4.02 3.07
N ASN A 69 -1.04 3.10 4.02
CA ASN A 69 -0.72 1.69 3.77
C ASN A 69 -1.73 0.99 2.84
N ASP A 70 -3.02 1.30 2.98
CA ASP A 70 -4.10 0.73 2.17
C ASP A 70 -4.02 1.11 0.68
N MET A 71 -3.31 2.18 0.35
CA MET A 71 -3.18 2.66 -1.03
C MET A 71 -2.05 1.97 -1.80
N CYS A 72 -1.07 1.37 -1.12
CA CYS A 72 0.16 0.86 -1.75
C CYS A 72 -0.13 -0.23 -2.79
N ARG A 73 -1.02 -1.16 -2.45
CA ARG A 73 -1.38 -2.31 -3.29
C ARG A 73 -2.32 -1.97 -4.46
N ALA A 74 -2.81 -0.74 -4.54
CA ALA A 74 -3.54 -0.27 -5.72
C ALA A 74 -2.65 -0.22 -6.98
N CYS A 75 -1.34 -0.04 -6.78
CA CYS A 75 -0.36 0.08 -7.85
C CYS A 75 0.73 -1.00 -7.76
N HIS A 76 1.30 -1.23 -6.57
CA HIS A 76 2.35 -2.22 -6.37
C HIS A 76 1.75 -3.61 -6.17
N GLN A 77 2.07 -4.52 -7.09
CA GLN A 77 1.57 -5.89 -7.06
C GLN A 77 2.67 -6.84 -6.65
N ILE A 78 2.34 -7.94 -5.98
CA ILE A 78 3.32 -9.00 -5.71
C ILE A 78 3.82 -9.51 -7.05
N ALA A 79 5.14 -9.62 -7.20
CA ALA A 79 5.71 -10.23 -8.40
C ALA A 79 5.11 -11.63 -8.52
N ALA A 80 4.29 -11.85 -9.54
CA ALA A 80 3.83 -13.18 -9.86
C ALA A 80 5.08 -13.98 -10.25
N THR A 81 5.66 -14.68 -9.30
CA THR A 81 6.53 -15.81 -9.60
C THR A 81 5.64 -16.80 -10.34
N ASP A 82 5.74 -16.75 -11.67
CA ASP A 82 5.22 -17.69 -12.65
C ASP A 82 4.08 -18.59 -12.14
N GLN A 83 2.84 -18.15 -12.38
CA GLN A 83 1.62 -18.97 -12.42
C GLN A 83 1.70 -20.29 -11.63
N GLY A 84 1.71 -20.18 -10.30
CA GLY A 84 1.43 -21.32 -9.44
C GLY A 84 0.07 -21.90 -9.84
N THR A 85 0.09 -23.14 -10.33
CA THR A 85 -1.05 -24.07 -10.40
C THR A 85 -2.12 -23.72 -9.36
N PRO A 86 -3.41 -23.63 -9.71
CA PRO A 86 -4.45 -23.29 -8.76
C PRO A 86 -4.40 -24.29 -7.61
N VAL A 87 -3.88 -23.87 -6.46
CA VAL A 87 -4.09 -24.57 -5.21
C VAL A 87 -5.56 -24.39 -4.92
N ILE A 88 -6.32 -25.43 -5.27
CA ILE A 88 -7.70 -25.59 -4.85
C ILE A 88 -7.69 -25.37 -3.35
N SER A 89 -8.33 -24.27 -2.97
CA SER A 89 -8.59 -23.91 -1.59
C SER A 89 -9.56 -24.94 -1.04
N GLU A 90 -9.03 -26.08 -0.61
CA GLU A 90 -9.67 -26.88 0.42
C GLU A 90 -9.55 -26.09 1.71
N SER A 91 -10.56 -25.23 1.89
CA SER A 91 -10.91 -24.63 3.17
C SER A 91 -11.02 -25.76 4.20
N PRO A 92 -10.19 -25.80 5.26
CA PRO A 92 -10.54 -26.62 6.40
C PRO A 92 -11.80 -25.99 6.99
N THR A 93 -12.89 -26.74 6.95
CA THR A 93 -14.12 -26.50 7.70
C THR A 93 -13.72 -26.23 9.16
N VAL A 94 -13.63 -24.96 9.53
CA VAL A 94 -13.62 -24.53 10.92
C VAL A 94 -15.03 -24.80 11.42
N GLU A 95 -15.17 -25.95 12.07
CA GLU A 95 -16.32 -26.32 12.86
C GLU A 95 -16.64 -25.19 13.83
N THR A 96 -17.84 -24.64 13.66
CA THR A 96 -18.39 -23.54 14.44
C THR A 96 -18.53 -23.99 15.89
N ILE A 97 -17.59 -23.60 16.75
CA ILE A 97 -17.82 -23.64 18.20
C ILE A 97 -18.60 -22.37 18.55
N GLN A 98 -19.91 -22.56 18.65
CA GLN A 98 -20.89 -21.61 19.12
C GLN A 98 -20.63 -21.26 20.60
N PRO A 99 -20.35 -20.01 20.97
CA PRO A 99 -20.37 -19.61 22.37
C PRO A 99 -21.83 -19.55 22.85
N PRO A 100 -22.17 -20.08 24.04
CA PRO A 100 -23.51 -19.99 24.57
C PRO A 100 -23.81 -18.53 24.96
N ALA A 101 -24.97 -18.07 24.49
CA ALA A 101 -25.59 -16.85 24.96
C ALA A 101 -25.81 -16.94 26.48
N ALA A 102 -25.19 -16.01 27.20
CA ALA A 102 -25.60 -15.64 28.55
C ALA A 102 -25.90 -14.14 28.53
N GLU A 103 -27.18 -13.83 28.45
CA GLU A 103 -27.74 -12.53 28.77
C GLU A 103 -27.44 -12.19 30.24
N ALA A 104 -26.98 -10.97 30.50
CA ALA A 104 -27.27 -10.26 31.73
C ALA A 104 -27.09 -8.74 31.54
N THR A 105 -28.23 -8.08 31.39
CA THR A 105 -28.52 -6.67 31.72
C THR A 105 -27.78 -6.15 32.96
N THR A 106 -27.27 -4.91 32.93
CA THR A 106 -27.69 -3.77 33.81
C THR A 106 -26.97 -2.45 33.46
N LEU A 107 -27.72 -1.37 33.67
CA LEU A 107 -27.51 0.09 33.45
C LEU A 107 -26.44 0.79 34.31
N ALA A 108 -26.01 1.96 33.79
CA ALA A 108 -25.50 3.20 34.44
C ALA A 108 -24.10 3.14 35.09
N THR A 109 -23.25 4.18 35.14
CA THR A 109 -23.37 5.65 35.05
C THR A 109 -21.99 6.27 34.68
N PRO A 110 -21.86 7.55 34.28
CA PRO A 110 -20.56 8.18 34.00
C PRO A 110 -19.96 8.82 35.26
N GLU A 111 -18.68 8.57 35.53
CA GLU A 111 -17.87 9.38 36.45
C GLU A 111 -16.50 9.69 35.85
N THR A 112 -16.24 10.99 35.75
CA THR A 112 -14.94 11.63 35.58
C THR A 112 -14.05 11.31 36.79
N GLY A 113 -12.81 10.89 36.56
CA GLY A 113 -11.79 10.74 37.60
C GLY A 113 -10.42 10.47 36.99
N GLU A 114 -9.48 11.39 37.27
CA GLU A 114 -8.08 11.39 36.82
C GLU A 114 -7.21 10.20 37.29
N THR A 115 -6.03 10.10 36.63
CA THR A 115 -4.74 9.43 36.98
C THR A 115 -4.53 7.94 36.60
N PRO A 116 -3.28 7.46 36.45
CA PRO A 116 -2.02 8.05 35.98
C PRO A 116 -1.40 7.26 34.80
N GLU A 117 -0.28 7.75 34.28
CA GLU A 117 0.55 7.14 33.22
C GLU A 117 0.82 5.65 33.50
N THR A 118 0.16 4.79 32.73
CA THR A 118 0.42 3.35 32.71
C THR A 118 1.61 3.11 31.79
N GLU A 119 2.76 2.79 32.37
CA GLU A 119 3.90 2.18 31.68
C GLU A 119 3.40 0.98 30.86
N ALA A 120 3.36 1.16 29.54
CA ALA A 120 2.94 0.14 28.61
C ALA A 120 3.95 -1.02 28.66
N SER A 121 3.51 -2.16 29.20
CA SER A 121 4.28 -3.40 29.12
C SER A 121 4.56 -3.73 27.65
N PRO A 122 5.80 -4.10 27.28
CA PRO A 122 6.13 -4.47 25.91
C PRO A 122 5.32 -5.69 25.49
N LEU A 123 4.79 -5.63 24.26
CA LEU A 123 4.03 -6.71 23.64
C LEU A 123 4.88 -8.00 23.57
N PRO A 124 4.26 -9.19 23.68
CA PRO A 124 4.98 -10.46 23.64
C PRO A 124 5.66 -10.68 22.28
N ILE A 125 6.92 -11.11 22.31
CA ILE A 125 7.70 -11.44 21.12
C ILE A 125 7.17 -12.76 20.53
N PRO A 126 6.84 -12.83 19.23
CA PRO A 126 6.12 -13.97 18.64
C PRO A 126 6.95 -15.24 18.40
N HIS A 127 8.26 -15.26 18.70
CA HIS A 127 9.15 -16.40 18.46
C HIS A 127 10.33 -16.48 19.47
N PRO A 128 10.98 -17.64 19.61
CA PRO A 128 12.15 -17.81 20.49
C PRO A 128 13.33 -16.95 20.02
N LEU A 129 14.13 -16.45 20.98
CA LEU A 129 15.37 -15.70 20.74
C LEU A 129 16.63 -16.56 20.96
N GLU A 130 16.50 -17.89 20.92
CA GLU A 130 17.66 -18.77 21.12
C GLU A 130 18.73 -18.50 20.06
N GLY A 131 19.92 -18.11 20.51
CA GLY A 131 21.09 -17.86 19.66
C GLY A 131 21.24 -16.44 19.10
N HIS A 132 20.36 -15.48 19.46
CA HIS A 132 20.45 -14.08 18.99
C HIS A 132 20.56 -13.13 20.19
N GLU A 133 21.56 -12.24 20.21
CA GLU A 133 21.78 -11.30 21.33
C GLU A 133 20.85 -10.09 21.28
N ASN A 134 20.29 -9.77 20.11
CA ASN A 134 19.40 -8.64 19.92
C ASN A 134 18.43 -8.87 18.73
N CYS A 135 17.41 -8.01 18.62
CA CYS A 135 16.37 -8.12 17.59
C CYS A 135 16.84 -7.72 16.18
N ILE A 136 18.09 -7.27 16.00
CA ILE A 136 18.61 -6.77 14.72
C ILE A 136 19.49 -7.80 13.99
N GLU A 137 19.72 -8.96 14.61
CA GLU A 137 20.62 -10.00 14.10
C GLU A 137 19.91 -11.22 13.50
N CYS A 138 18.59 -11.16 13.30
CA CYS A 138 17.81 -12.20 12.63
C CYS A 138 17.95 -12.19 11.11
#